data_AF-A0A2V2UGG5-F1
#
_entry.id   AF-A0A2V2UGG5-F1
#
_cell.length_a   1.000
_cell.length_b   1.000
_cell.length_c   1.000
_cell.angle_alpha   90.00
_cell.angle_beta   90.00
_cell.angle_gamma   90.00
#
_symmetry.space_group_name_H-M   'P 1'
#
loop_
_entity.id
_entity.type
_entity.pdbx_description
1 polymer ?
#
loop_
_entity_poly.entity_id
_entity_poly.type
_entity_poly.pdbx_seq_one_letter_code
_entity_poly.pdbx_strand_id
1 'polypeptide(L)'
;MKRTVIQLYLRGMSRHEIASRTGISQGSVSNITTGWKTGLGYPQPDDLRDLGIMLKIAGMTAPQCAMGLRIAHIMQSLGIDQEYFRTFISEIYQHCTEIGLRPQKVAENVKQLLELSETIPLWQIPQYISDKTSETRELEEDILRLKRRESQARCSFELALMTANVSSERLNDYCELRASLEKTGISLDDIKPFVKAVEGVKKFGHDVKRLATLMSNFQASSKMQAELEVSVNSQMSKLKNLTDECDRLETLLRIHNLSIFKYRELEDMGFGLPQLGIVQDTIHEVARANNISNHLAIEKFLNDILENYEPKSGYERKTCTQIRNREKEVGLDCAHNGARFKERSGSSFRSTSLYRTSRQTDYRSGIVFAL
;
A
#
# COMPACT_ATOMS: atom_id res chain seq x y z
N MET A 1 -44.69 -70.56 58.17
CA MET A 1 -45.93 -71.24 57.71
C MET A 1 -47.20 -70.49 58.11
N LYS A 2 -47.52 -70.30 59.40
CA LYS A 2 -48.73 -69.57 59.86
C LYS A 2 -48.87 -68.15 59.25
N ARG A 3 -47.79 -67.37 59.23
CA ARG A 3 -47.74 -66.02 58.63
C ARG A 3 -48.09 -66.01 57.13
N THR A 4 -47.61 -66.99 56.37
CA THR A 4 -47.86 -67.12 54.93
C THR A 4 -49.33 -67.40 54.65
N VAL A 5 -49.95 -68.28 55.44
CA VAL A 5 -51.39 -68.58 55.37
C VAL A 5 -52.22 -67.33 55.63
N ILE A 6 -51.87 -66.54 56.65
CA ILE A 6 -52.54 -65.27 56.99
C ILE A 6 -52.37 -64.23 55.87
N GLN A 7 -51.17 -64.10 55.29
CA GLN A 7 -50.94 -63.17 54.18
C GLN A 7 -51.74 -63.54 52.92
N LEU A 8 -51.82 -64.82 52.57
CA LEU A 8 -52.62 -65.27 51.43
C LEU A 8 -54.14 -65.12 51.72
N TYR A 9 -54.54 -65.33 52.97
CA TYR A 9 -55.89 -65.07 53.46
C TYR A 9 -56.28 -63.60 53.34
N LEU A 10 -55.39 -62.67 53.73
CA LEU A 10 -55.59 -61.22 53.61
C LEU A 10 -55.51 -60.72 52.16
N ARG A 11 -54.89 -61.47 51.24
CA ARG A 11 -54.92 -61.20 49.80
C ARG A 11 -56.23 -61.67 49.13
N GLY A 12 -57.24 -62.06 49.92
CA GLY A 12 -58.53 -62.49 49.40
C GLY A 12 -58.51 -63.86 48.69
N MET A 13 -57.54 -64.73 48.99
CA MET A 13 -57.53 -66.09 48.43
C MET A 13 -58.53 -67.00 49.15
N SER A 14 -59.08 -67.96 48.40
CA SER A 14 -59.96 -68.99 48.95
C SER A 14 -59.15 -70.00 49.79
N ARG A 15 -59.81 -70.68 50.72
CA ARG A 15 -59.14 -71.71 51.56
C ARG A 15 -58.51 -72.81 50.71
N HIS A 16 -59.15 -73.17 49.61
CA HIS A 16 -58.66 -74.15 48.66
C HIS A 16 -57.39 -73.67 47.94
N GLU A 17 -57.38 -72.43 47.44
CA GLU A 17 -56.22 -71.82 46.80
C GLU A 17 -55.02 -71.75 47.76
N ILE A 18 -55.27 -71.41 49.03
CA ILE A 18 -54.23 -71.33 50.06
C ILE A 18 -53.66 -72.71 50.37
N ALA A 19 -54.51 -73.72 50.54
CA ALA A 19 -54.11 -75.10 50.79
C ALA A 19 -53.25 -75.64 49.63
N SER A 20 -53.69 -75.42 48.39
CA SER A 20 -52.94 -75.80 47.18
C SER A 20 -51.57 -75.11 47.10
N ARG A 21 -51.49 -73.81 47.39
CA ARG A 21 -50.23 -73.04 47.31
C ARG A 21 -49.25 -73.30 48.45
N THR A 22 -49.73 -73.76 49.60
CA THR A 22 -48.89 -73.94 50.81
C THR A 22 -48.63 -75.40 51.14
N GLY A 23 -49.27 -76.35 50.45
CA GLY A 23 -49.10 -77.79 50.64
C GLY A 23 -49.70 -78.33 51.95
N ILE A 24 -50.59 -77.57 52.60
CA ILE A 24 -51.25 -77.97 53.85
C ILE A 24 -52.74 -78.28 53.63
N SER A 25 -53.35 -79.06 54.52
CA SER A 25 -54.78 -79.38 54.44
C SER A 25 -55.67 -78.15 54.64
N GLN A 26 -56.86 -78.13 54.03
CA GLN A 26 -57.83 -77.04 54.21
C GLN A 26 -58.29 -76.89 55.67
N GLY A 27 -58.31 -77.98 56.44
CA GLY A 27 -58.55 -77.97 57.89
C GLY A 27 -57.46 -77.20 58.63
N SER A 28 -56.19 -77.40 58.28
CA SER A 28 -55.06 -76.64 58.83
C SER A 28 -55.11 -75.16 58.46
N VAL A 29 -55.50 -74.80 57.22
CA VAL A 29 -55.75 -73.41 56.83
C VAL A 29 -56.83 -72.78 57.72
N SER A 30 -57.95 -73.47 57.91
CA SER A 30 -59.07 -72.98 58.71
C SER A 30 -58.70 -72.79 60.18
N ASN A 31 -57.97 -73.74 60.77
CA ASN A 31 -57.51 -73.63 62.16
C ASN A 31 -56.55 -72.45 62.34
N ILE A 32 -55.63 -72.22 61.40
CA ILE A 32 -54.69 -71.08 61.44
C ILE A 32 -55.43 -69.75 61.30
N THR A 33 -56.35 -69.62 60.35
CA THR A 33 -57.09 -68.37 60.13
C THR A 33 -58.04 -68.07 61.28
N THR A 34 -58.71 -69.09 61.83
CA THR A 34 -59.65 -68.91 62.96
C THR A 34 -58.88 -68.53 64.23
N GLY A 35 -57.77 -69.20 64.52
CA GLY A 35 -56.91 -68.83 65.65
C GLY A 35 -56.32 -67.43 65.53
N TRP A 36 -55.98 -66.98 64.31
CA TRP A 36 -55.56 -65.61 64.05
C TRP A 36 -56.68 -64.59 64.25
N LYS A 37 -57.90 -64.89 63.77
CA LYS A 37 -59.09 -64.05 63.99
C LYS A 37 -59.41 -63.87 65.47
N THR A 38 -59.44 -64.96 66.23
CA THR A 38 -59.74 -64.92 67.67
C THR A 38 -58.71 -64.09 68.45
N GLY A 39 -57.46 -64.06 68.00
CA GLY A 39 -56.40 -63.26 68.62
C GLY A 39 -56.45 -61.75 68.37
N LEU A 40 -57.24 -61.28 67.39
CA LEU A 40 -57.36 -59.85 67.03
C LEU A 40 -58.64 -59.19 67.55
N GLY A 41 -59.64 -59.98 67.99
CA GLY A 41 -60.95 -59.47 68.38
C GLY A 41 -61.86 -59.12 67.20
N TYR A 42 -63.15 -58.96 67.49
CA TYR A 42 -64.17 -58.55 66.52
C TYR A 42 -64.18 -57.01 66.41
N PRO A 43 -64.31 -56.38 65.21
CA PRO A 43 -64.63 -56.90 63.87
C PRO A 43 -63.47 -56.87 62.83
N GLN A 44 -62.27 -56.45 63.20
CA GLN A 44 -61.19 -56.05 62.27
C GLN A 44 -60.69 -57.09 61.22
N PRO A 45 -60.66 -58.42 61.49
CA PRO A 45 -60.02 -59.36 60.56
C PRO A 45 -60.79 -59.64 59.26
N ASP A 46 -62.11 -59.58 59.30
CA ASP A 46 -62.97 -59.88 58.15
C ASP A 46 -63.10 -58.66 57.23
N ASP A 47 -63.24 -57.45 57.78
CA ASP A 47 -63.23 -56.20 56.99
C ASP A 47 -61.92 -56.02 56.21
N LEU A 48 -60.77 -56.37 56.82
CA LEU A 48 -59.47 -56.35 56.16
C LEU A 48 -59.37 -57.37 55.02
N ARG A 49 -60.04 -58.52 55.17
CA ARG A 49 -60.12 -59.52 54.11
C ARG A 49 -61.01 -59.04 52.98
N ASP A 50 -62.15 -58.43 53.29
CA ASP A 50 -63.07 -57.88 52.29
C ASP A 50 -62.40 -56.78 51.48
N LEU A 51 -61.66 -55.87 52.13
CA LEU A 51 -60.80 -54.92 51.43
C LEU A 51 -59.77 -55.62 50.53
N GLY A 52 -59.12 -56.67 51.03
CA GLY A 52 -58.18 -57.47 50.25
C GLY A 52 -58.82 -58.16 49.03
N ILE A 53 -60.06 -58.62 49.15
CA ILE A 53 -60.86 -59.18 48.06
C ILE A 53 -61.20 -58.08 47.05
N MET A 54 -61.67 -56.92 47.50
CA MET A 54 -62.00 -55.80 46.61
C MET A 54 -60.78 -55.32 45.83
N LEU A 55 -59.62 -55.21 46.49
CA LEU A 55 -58.35 -54.87 45.83
C LEU A 55 -57.96 -55.92 44.78
N LYS A 56 -58.11 -57.21 45.09
CA LYS A 56 -57.86 -58.31 44.14
C LYS A 56 -58.79 -58.22 42.93
N ILE A 57 -60.09 -57.98 43.14
CA ILE A 57 -61.09 -57.83 42.07
C ILE A 57 -60.75 -56.63 41.19
N ALA A 58 -60.35 -55.51 41.79
CA ALA A 58 -59.95 -54.31 41.08
C ALA A 58 -58.54 -54.39 40.44
N GLY A 59 -57.82 -55.52 40.61
CA GLY A 59 -56.46 -55.69 40.09
C GLY A 59 -55.43 -54.77 40.74
N MET A 60 -55.72 -54.22 41.92
CA MET A 60 -54.89 -53.24 42.62
C MET A 60 -54.09 -53.89 43.76
N THR A 61 -52.87 -53.41 43.96
CA THR A 61 -52.07 -53.74 45.13
C THR A 61 -52.31 -52.75 46.27
N ALA A 62 -52.05 -53.16 47.52
CA ALA A 62 -52.17 -52.26 48.67
C ALA A 62 -51.34 -50.96 48.55
N PRO A 63 -50.09 -50.97 48.02
CA PRO A 63 -49.35 -49.74 47.74
C PRO A 63 -50.01 -48.83 46.70
N GLN A 64 -50.61 -49.39 45.65
CA GLN A 64 -51.35 -48.60 44.65
C GLN A 64 -52.61 -47.99 45.23
N CYS A 65 -53.34 -48.73 46.08
CA CYS A 65 -54.48 -48.19 46.83
C CYS A 65 -54.07 -47.04 47.74
N ALA A 66 -52.98 -47.20 48.50
CA ALA A 66 -52.45 -46.14 49.36
C ALA A 66 -52.02 -44.90 48.54
N MET A 67 -51.43 -45.10 47.36
CA MET A 67 -51.09 -44.00 46.45
C MET A 67 -52.34 -43.28 45.92
N GLY A 68 -53.36 -44.04 45.48
CA GLY A 68 -54.64 -43.49 45.05
C GLY A 68 -55.33 -42.69 46.15
N LEU A 69 -55.30 -43.19 47.39
CA LEU A 69 -55.83 -42.47 48.56
C LEU A 69 -55.09 -41.15 48.82
N ARG A 70 -53.75 -41.14 48.70
CA ARG A 70 -52.95 -39.90 48.83
C ARG A 70 -53.29 -38.88 47.75
N ILE A 71 -53.45 -39.33 46.50
CA ILE A 71 -53.85 -38.45 45.39
C ILE A 71 -55.25 -37.90 45.63
N ALA A 72 -56.20 -38.75 46.03
CA ALA A 72 -57.56 -38.34 46.35
C ALA A 72 -57.58 -37.28 47.48
N HIS A 73 -56.75 -37.45 48.50
CA HIS A 73 -56.64 -36.47 49.58
C HIS A 73 -56.06 -35.13 49.13
N ILE A 74 -55.02 -35.14 48.28
CA ILE A 74 -54.47 -33.91 47.69
C ILE A 74 -55.56 -33.20 46.87
N MET A 75 -56.32 -33.94 46.06
CA MET A 75 -57.39 -33.38 45.23
C MET A 75 -58.52 -32.78 46.08
N GLN A 76 -58.90 -33.44 47.18
CA GLN A 76 -59.84 -32.88 48.16
C GLN A 76 -59.31 -31.59 48.78
N SER A 77 -58.02 -31.52 49.11
CA SER A 77 -57.41 -30.30 49.64
C SER A 77 -57.39 -29.14 48.64
N LEU A 78 -57.46 -29.44 47.35
CA LEU A 78 -57.61 -28.47 46.25
C LEU A 78 -59.08 -28.12 45.95
N GLY A 79 -60.04 -28.66 46.72
CA GLY A 79 -61.47 -28.39 46.55
C GLY A 79 -62.16 -29.26 45.49
N ILE A 80 -61.50 -30.31 44.99
CA ILE A 80 -62.07 -31.23 44.00
C ILE A 80 -62.73 -32.41 44.72
N ASP A 81 -64.04 -32.55 44.54
CA ASP A 81 -64.80 -33.66 45.10
C ASP A 81 -64.60 -34.97 44.29
N GLN A 82 -64.81 -36.11 44.95
CA GLN A 82 -64.56 -37.45 44.41
C GLN A 82 -65.38 -37.74 43.15
N GLU A 83 -66.60 -37.20 43.06
CA GLU A 83 -67.47 -37.36 41.89
C GLU A 83 -66.96 -36.58 40.67
N TYR A 84 -66.33 -35.42 40.90
CA TYR A 84 -65.84 -34.53 39.85
C TYR A 84 -64.40 -34.83 39.42
N PHE A 85 -63.66 -35.58 40.23
CA PHE A 85 -62.26 -35.93 39.96
C PHE A 85 -62.07 -36.55 38.57
N ARG A 86 -62.94 -37.49 38.19
CA ARG A 86 -62.85 -38.17 36.89
C ARG A 86 -63.06 -37.18 35.74
N THR A 87 -64.10 -36.36 35.83
CA THR A 87 -64.45 -35.37 34.80
C THR A 87 -63.33 -34.34 34.65
N PHE A 88 -62.86 -33.79 35.77
CA PHE A 88 -61.77 -32.81 35.81
C PHE A 88 -60.48 -33.31 35.15
N ILE A 89 -60.03 -34.52 35.50
CA ILE A 89 -58.81 -35.09 34.90
C ILE A 89 -59.02 -35.41 33.42
N SER A 90 -60.20 -35.87 33.03
CA SER A 90 -60.53 -36.15 31.62
C SER A 90 -60.55 -34.87 30.77
N GLU A 91 -61.13 -33.77 31.27
CA GLU A 91 -61.15 -32.48 30.59
C GLU A 91 -59.74 -31.92 30.39
N ILE A 92 -58.91 -31.95 31.44
CA ILE A 92 -57.51 -31.53 31.35
C ILE A 92 -56.75 -32.37 30.33
N TYR A 93 -56.91 -33.70 30.38
CA TYR A 93 -56.26 -34.60 29.44
C TYR A 93 -56.71 -34.33 27.99
N GLN A 94 -58.01 -34.14 27.77
CA GLN A 94 -58.57 -33.86 26.45
C GLN A 94 -58.04 -32.54 25.89
N HIS A 95 -58.08 -31.46 26.66
CA HIS A 95 -57.53 -30.17 26.21
C HIS A 95 -56.02 -30.21 25.98
N CYS A 96 -55.27 -30.93 26.81
CA CYS A 96 -53.85 -31.15 26.54
C CYS A 96 -53.65 -31.86 25.20
N THR A 97 -54.48 -32.86 24.89
CA THR A 97 -54.39 -33.61 23.64
C THR A 97 -54.77 -32.76 22.43
N GLU A 98 -55.79 -31.91 22.55
CA GLU A 98 -56.24 -30.97 21.50
C GLU A 98 -55.15 -29.94 21.13
N ILE A 99 -54.39 -29.47 22.12
CA ILE A 99 -53.29 -28.50 21.92
C ILE A 99 -51.97 -29.22 21.51
N GLY A 100 -51.99 -30.56 21.39
CA GLY A 100 -50.81 -31.37 21.05
C GLY A 100 -49.79 -31.48 22.19
N LEU A 101 -50.20 -31.17 23.42
CA LEU A 101 -49.38 -31.24 24.62
C LEU A 101 -49.32 -32.67 25.15
N ARG A 102 -48.10 -33.23 25.22
CA ARG A 102 -47.89 -34.55 25.82
C ARG A 102 -48.13 -34.48 27.34
N PRO A 103 -48.82 -35.46 27.96
CA PRO A 103 -49.11 -35.47 29.39
C PRO A 103 -47.87 -35.31 30.30
N GLN A 104 -46.71 -35.79 29.85
CA GLN A 104 -45.45 -35.67 30.58
C GLN A 104 -44.95 -34.22 30.69
N LYS A 105 -45.29 -33.36 29.72
CA LYS A 105 -44.91 -31.94 29.71
C LYS A 105 -45.85 -31.06 30.52
N VAL A 106 -47.01 -31.56 30.91
CA VAL A 106 -47.98 -30.81 31.73
C VAL A 106 -47.33 -30.43 33.06
N ALA A 107 -46.71 -31.39 33.74
CA ALA A 107 -46.05 -31.14 35.02
C ALA A 107 -44.90 -30.13 34.90
N GLU A 108 -44.13 -30.20 33.81
CA GLU A 108 -43.03 -29.28 33.53
C GLU A 108 -43.54 -27.86 33.24
N ASN A 109 -44.58 -27.73 32.42
CA ASN A 109 -45.20 -26.44 32.11
C ASN A 109 -45.87 -25.82 33.34
N VAL A 110 -46.54 -26.62 34.18
CA VAL A 110 -47.10 -26.13 35.44
C VAL A 110 -45.99 -25.61 36.36
N LYS A 111 -44.82 -26.28 36.38
CA LYS A 111 -43.67 -25.81 37.13
C LYS A 111 -43.10 -24.50 36.58
N GLN A 112 -42.89 -24.40 35.27
CA GLN A 112 -42.41 -23.15 34.64
C GLN A 112 -43.40 -21.99 34.82
N LEU A 113 -44.69 -22.28 34.75
CA LEU A 113 -45.74 -21.31 34.99
C LEU A 113 -45.75 -20.84 36.46
N LEU A 114 -45.50 -21.77 37.40
CA LEU A 114 -45.37 -21.44 38.82
C LEU A 114 -44.13 -20.58 39.08
N GLU A 115 -42.98 -20.91 38.47
CA GLU A 115 -41.75 -20.10 38.54
C GLU A 115 -41.99 -18.68 37.98
N LEU A 116 -42.69 -18.56 36.85
CA LEU A 116 -43.09 -17.26 36.31
C LEU A 116 -44.03 -16.51 37.26
N SER A 117 -44.93 -17.23 37.93
CA SER A 117 -45.90 -16.65 38.87
C SER A 117 -45.27 -15.97 40.09
N GLU A 118 -44.02 -16.33 40.43
CA GLU A 118 -43.26 -15.67 41.49
C GLU A 118 -42.92 -14.21 41.15
N THR A 119 -42.85 -13.89 39.85
CA THR A 119 -42.54 -12.53 39.36
C THR A 119 -43.78 -11.77 38.90
N ILE A 120 -44.78 -12.47 38.33
CA ILE A 120 -45.99 -11.85 37.79
C ILE A 120 -47.22 -12.69 38.18
N PRO A 121 -48.25 -12.14 38.84
CA PRO A 121 -49.47 -12.87 39.13
C PRO A 121 -50.08 -13.49 37.86
N LEU A 122 -50.51 -14.76 37.92
CA LEU A 122 -50.98 -15.51 36.74
C LEU A 122 -52.09 -14.79 35.95
N TRP A 123 -52.96 -14.06 36.64
CA TRP A 123 -54.05 -13.29 36.03
C TRP A 123 -53.58 -12.03 35.29
N GLN A 124 -52.38 -11.52 35.58
CA GLN A 124 -51.78 -10.37 34.90
C GLN A 124 -50.94 -10.77 33.69
N ILE A 125 -50.64 -12.05 33.48
CA ILE A 125 -49.82 -12.52 32.35
C ILE A 125 -50.37 -12.03 31.00
N PRO A 126 -51.69 -12.13 30.70
CA PRO A 126 -52.21 -11.63 29.44
C PRO A 126 -51.99 -10.12 29.26
N GLN A 127 -52.19 -9.34 30.33
CA GLN A 127 -51.97 -7.89 30.30
C GLN A 127 -50.49 -7.57 30.11
N TYR A 128 -49.60 -8.25 30.84
CA TYR A 128 -48.16 -8.09 30.70
C TYR A 128 -47.65 -8.41 29.29
N ILE A 129 -48.18 -9.48 28.68
CA ILE A 129 -47.88 -9.82 27.29
C ILE A 129 -48.36 -8.71 26.35
N SER A 130 -49.57 -8.20 26.55
CA SER A 130 -50.10 -7.08 25.76
C SER A 130 -49.23 -5.83 25.88
N ASP A 131 -48.86 -5.44 27.09
CA ASP A 131 -48.04 -4.26 27.37
C ASP A 131 -46.65 -4.39 26.75
N LYS A 132 -46.00 -5.56 26.91
CA LYS A 132 -44.70 -5.84 26.29
C LYS A 132 -44.78 -5.90 24.76
N THR A 133 -45.89 -6.37 24.22
CA THR A 133 -46.12 -6.37 22.77
C THR A 133 -46.26 -4.94 22.24
N SER A 134 -46.99 -4.05 22.94
CA SER A 134 -47.07 -2.63 22.56
C SER A 134 -45.72 -1.91 22.68
N GLU A 135 -44.99 -2.13 23.78
CA GLU A 135 -43.66 -1.52 23.97
C GLU A 135 -42.69 -1.94 22.87
N THR A 136 -42.70 -3.24 22.50
CA THR A 136 -41.87 -3.75 21.41
C THR A 136 -42.19 -3.06 20.09
N ARG A 137 -43.49 -2.86 19.80
CA ARG A 137 -43.94 -2.17 18.58
C ARG A 137 -43.52 -0.71 18.55
N GLU A 138 -43.65 0.01 19.66
CA GLU A 138 -43.21 1.41 19.77
C GLU A 138 -41.70 1.55 19.55
N LEU A 139 -40.91 0.65 20.16
CA LEU A 139 -39.46 0.62 19.97
C LEU A 139 -39.06 0.33 18.52
N GLU A 140 -39.77 -0.57 17.83
CA GLU A 140 -39.55 -0.85 16.42
C GLU A 140 -39.82 0.37 15.53
N GLU A 141 -40.92 1.10 15.78
CA GLU A 141 -41.24 2.34 15.06
C GLU A 141 -40.19 3.43 15.31
N ASP A 142 -39.70 3.54 16.53
CA ASP A 142 -38.64 4.47 16.91
C ASP A 142 -37.30 4.16 16.24
N ILE A 143 -36.92 2.89 16.14
CA ILE A 143 -35.73 2.45 15.40
C ILE A 143 -35.86 2.84 13.92
N LEU A 144 -37.01 2.63 13.30
CA LEU A 144 -37.25 3.02 11.91
C LEU A 144 -37.15 4.53 11.72
N ARG A 145 -37.72 5.31 12.65
CA ARG A 145 -37.64 6.77 12.65
C ARG A 145 -36.21 7.27 12.79
N LEU A 146 -35.43 6.70 13.71
CA LEU A 146 -34.03 7.04 13.92
C LEU A 146 -33.17 6.74 12.70
N LYS A 147 -33.33 5.56 12.09
CA LYS A 147 -32.62 5.21 10.84
C LYS A 147 -32.92 6.18 9.70
N ARG A 148 -34.17 6.64 9.59
CA ARG A 148 -34.55 7.65 8.58
C ARG A 148 -33.87 8.99 8.85
N ARG A 149 -33.78 9.42 10.11
CA ARG A 149 -33.07 10.66 10.48
C ARG A 149 -31.58 10.56 10.23
N GLU A 150 -30.97 9.42 10.54
CA GLU A 150 -29.55 9.14 10.28
C GLU A 150 -29.25 9.24 8.78
N SER A 151 -30.04 8.57 7.93
CA SER A 151 -29.84 8.63 6.48
C SER A 151 -30.02 10.03 5.91
N GLN A 152 -31.03 10.77 6.38
CA GLN A 152 -31.24 12.17 6.01
C GLN A 152 -30.07 13.07 6.42
N ALA A 153 -29.60 12.93 7.67
CA ALA A 153 -28.46 13.68 8.17
C ALA A 153 -27.21 13.37 7.35
N ARG A 154 -26.95 12.10 7.05
CA ARG A 154 -25.83 11.68 6.20
C ARG A 154 -25.91 12.27 4.79
N CYS A 155 -27.06 12.19 4.14
CA CYS A 155 -27.24 12.82 2.83
C CYS A 155 -27.02 14.34 2.88
N SER A 156 -27.52 15.01 3.91
CA SER A 156 -27.31 16.46 4.08
C SER A 156 -25.84 16.81 4.29
N PHE A 157 -25.11 15.97 5.04
CA PHE A 157 -23.68 16.14 5.27
C PHE A 157 -22.87 15.93 3.99
N GLU A 158 -23.15 14.88 3.21
CA GLU A 158 -22.49 14.63 1.93
C GLU A 158 -22.74 15.78 0.93
N LEU A 159 -23.97 16.31 0.87
CA LEU A 159 -24.29 17.48 0.05
C LEU A 159 -23.53 18.74 0.51
N ALA A 160 -23.45 18.99 1.82
CA ALA A 160 -22.69 20.11 2.37
C ALA A 160 -21.19 19.98 2.07
N LEU A 161 -20.63 18.76 2.16
CA LEU A 161 -19.24 18.47 1.84
C LEU A 161 -18.94 18.70 0.35
N MET A 162 -19.81 18.22 -0.54
CA MET A 162 -19.67 18.47 -1.99
C MET A 162 -19.73 19.96 -2.30
N THR A 163 -20.67 20.68 -1.70
CA THR A 163 -20.82 22.13 -1.89
C THR A 163 -19.58 22.88 -1.39
N ALA A 164 -19.07 22.50 -0.22
CA ALA A 164 -17.85 23.07 0.34
C ALA A 164 -16.63 22.78 -0.54
N ASN A 165 -16.48 21.56 -1.04
CA ASN A 165 -15.36 21.20 -1.91
C ASN A 165 -15.41 21.98 -3.24
N VAL A 166 -16.59 22.07 -3.87
CA VAL A 166 -16.80 22.91 -5.07
C VAL A 166 -16.50 24.38 -4.77
N SER A 167 -16.84 24.88 -3.58
CA SER A 167 -16.49 26.25 -3.18
C SER A 167 -14.98 26.45 -2.99
N SER A 168 -14.27 25.44 -2.46
CA SER A 168 -12.83 25.47 -2.26
C SER A 168 -12.07 25.41 -3.59
N GLU A 169 -12.49 24.54 -4.51
CA GLU A 169 -11.91 24.47 -5.87
C GLU A 169 -12.07 25.81 -6.59
N ARG A 170 -13.27 26.40 -6.56
CA ARG A 170 -13.51 27.74 -7.13
C ARG A 170 -12.69 28.83 -6.48
N LEU A 171 -12.47 28.76 -5.17
CA LEU A 171 -11.64 29.73 -4.46
C LEU A 171 -10.17 29.57 -4.84
N ASN A 172 -9.70 28.32 -4.98
CA ASN A 172 -8.35 28.01 -5.41
C ASN A 172 -8.11 28.47 -6.86
N ASP A 173 -9.03 28.19 -7.78
CA ASP A 173 -8.99 28.68 -9.16
C ASP A 173 -8.90 30.20 -9.22
N TYR A 174 -9.67 30.90 -8.37
CA TYR A 174 -9.62 32.35 -8.26
C TYR A 174 -8.28 32.86 -7.72
N CYS A 175 -7.73 32.22 -6.68
CA CYS A 175 -6.42 32.55 -6.11
C CYS A 175 -5.27 32.31 -7.12
N GLU A 176 -5.31 31.20 -7.86
CA GLU A 176 -4.32 30.87 -8.89
C GLU A 176 -4.40 31.85 -10.07
N LEU A 177 -5.62 32.19 -10.52
CA LEU A 177 -5.84 33.21 -11.53
C LEU A 177 -5.30 34.56 -11.05
N ARG A 178 -5.58 34.94 -9.81
CA ARG A 178 -5.10 36.19 -9.21
C ARG A 178 -3.58 36.25 -9.16
N ALA A 179 -2.94 35.22 -8.64
CA ALA A 179 -1.48 35.15 -8.59
C ALA A 179 -0.85 35.20 -9.99
N SER A 180 -1.50 34.58 -10.98
CA SER A 180 -1.02 34.58 -12.38
C SER A 180 -1.16 35.94 -13.05
N LEU A 181 -2.26 36.67 -12.79
CA LEU A 181 -2.48 38.02 -13.31
C LEU A 181 -1.55 39.04 -12.64
N GLU A 182 -1.36 38.95 -11.31
CA GLU A 182 -0.43 39.83 -10.59
C GLU A 182 1.01 39.65 -11.08
N LYS A 183 1.46 38.40 -11.36
CA LYS A 183 2.79 38.12 -11.95
C LYS A 183 2.99 38.74 -13.33
N THR A 184 1.90 38.94 -14.09
CA THR A 184 1.94 39.56 -15.43
C THR A 184 1.69 41.07 -15.39
N GLY A 185 1.57 41.66 -14.19
CA GLY A 185 1.36 43.09 -13.98
C GLY A 185 -0.07 43.57 -14.22
N ILE A 186 -1.04 42.65 -14.32
CA ILE A 186 -2.46 42.96 -14.50
C ILE A 186 -3.15 42.86 -13.14
N SER A 187 -3.65 43.99 -12.65
CA SER A 187 -4.48 44.00 -11.43
C SER A 187 -5.87 43.45 -11.74
N LEU A 188 -6.38 42.59 -10.85
CA LEU A 188 -7.76 42.10 -10.92
C LEU A 188 -8.80 43.20 -10.69
N ASP A 189 -8.41 44.29 -10.03
CA ASP A 189 -9.28 45.45 -9.78
C ASP A 189 -9.49 46.30 -11.04
N ASP A 190 -8.60 46.20 -12.04
CA ASP A 190 -8.75 46.83 -13.35
C ASP A 190 -8.56 45.81 -14.48
N ILE A 191 -9.57 44.96 -14.65
CA ILE A 191 -9.60 43.89 -15.67
C ILE A 191 -9.87 44.42 -17.09
N LYS A 192 -10.26 45.69 -17.23
CA LYS A 192 -10.67 46.31 -18.51
C LYS A 192 -9.57 46.27 -19.59
N PRO A 193 -8.28 46.49 -19.30
CA PRO A 193 -7.20 46.38 -20.28
C PRO A 193 -7.02 44.94 -20.79
N PHE A 194 -7.17 43.95 -19.90
CA PHE A 194 -7.10 42.54 -20.26
C PHE A 194 -8.25 42.12 -21.17
N VAL A 195 -9.48 42.52 -20.83
CA VAL A 195 -10.67 42.27 -21.68
C VAL A 195 -10.49 42.93 -23.05
N LYS A 196 -9.98 44.17 -23.13
CA LYS A 196 -9.68 44.83 -24.41
C LYS A 196 -8.61 44.10 -25.22
N ALA A 197 -7.58 43.53 -24.57
CA ALA A 197 -6.55 42.75 -25.24
C ALA A 197 -7.13 41.44 -25.82
N VAL A 198 -7.94 40.73 -25.04
CA VAL A 198 -8.62 39.49 -25.46
C VAL A 198 -9.63 39.77 -26.59
N GLU A 199 -10.41 40.85 -26.50
CA GLU A 199 -11.31 41.30 -27.56
C GLU A 199 -10.54 41.72 -28.82
N GLY A 200 -9.37 42.36 -28.66
CA GLY A 200 -8.47 42.69 -29.76
C GLY A 200 -8.05 41.43 -30.52
N VAL A 201 -7.57 40.41 -29.80
CA VAL A 201 -7.20 39.10 -30.38
C VAL A 201 -8.37 38.48 -31.16
N LYS A 202 -9.58 38.55 -30.60
CA LYS A 202 -10.80 38.04 -31.25
C LYS A 202 -11.17 38.82 -32.51
N LYS A 203 -10.95 40.15 -32.56
CA LYS A 203 -11.18 41.00 -33.75
C LYS A 203 -10.21 40.71 -34.89
N PHE A 204 -9.02 40.20 -34.61
CA PHE A 204 -8.06 39.74 -35.63
C PHE A 204 -8.37 38.32 -36.15
N GLY A 205 -9.51 37.72 -35.78
CA GLY A 205 -9.98 36.44 -36.33
C GLY A 205 -9.27 35.21 -35.75
N HIS A 206 -8.46 35.37 -34.70
CA HIS A 206 -7.76 34.26 -34.05
C HIS A 206 -8.54 33.77 -32.82
N ASP A 207 -8.70 32.45 -32.70
CA ASP A 207 -9.16 31.82 -31.46
C ASP A 207 -8.07 31.99 -30.39
N VAL A 208 -8.44 32.59 -29.25
CA VAL A 208 -7.56 32.83 -28.09
C VAL A 208 -6.88 31.53 -27.65
N LYS A 209 -7.58 30.38 -27.74
CA LYS A 209 -6.99 29.07 -27.44
C LYS A 209 -5.89 28.68 -28.41
N ARG A 210 -6.07 28.99 -29.70
CA ARG A 210 -5.10 28.69 -30.76
C ARG A 210 -3.88 29.61 -30.71
N LEU A 211 -4.06 30.86 -30.27
CA LEU A 211 -2.95 31.78 -30.02
C LEU A 211 -2.12 31.33 -28.82
N ALA A 212 -2.78 30.92 -27.73
CA ALA A 212 -2.10 30.40 -26.54
C ALA A 212 -1.25 29.16 -26.87
N THR A 213 -1.78 28.21 -27.64
CA THR A 213 -1.00 27.04 -28.07
C THR A 213 0.16 27.40 -28.98
N LEU A 214 -0.01 28.37 -29.88
CA LEU A 214 1.09 28.86 -30.73
C LEU A 214 2.21 29.51 -29.90
N MET A 215 1.86 30.30 -28.88
CA MET A 215 2.83 30.94 -27.98
C MET A 215 3.57 29.93 -27.13
N SER A 216 2.88 28.91 -26.59
CA SER A 216 3.53 27.81 -25.86
C SER A 216 4.50 27.04 -26.75
N ASN A 217 4.11 26.74 -28.00
CA ASN A 217 4.97 26.06 -28.97
C ASN A 217 6.19 26.92 -29.35
N PHE A 218 5.99 28.23 -29.52
CA PHE A 218 7.08 29.16 -29.80
C PHE A 218 8.07 29.25 -28.64
N GLN A 219 7.59 29.32 -27.39
CA GLN A 219 8.46 29.32 -26.20
C GLN A 219 9.24 28.01 -26.08
N ALA A 220 8.59 26.86 -26.30
CA ALA A 220 9.26 25.57 -26.30
C ALA A 220 10.35 25.50 -27.39
N SER A 221 10.04 25.97 -28.60
CA SER A 221 11.00 26.03 -29.71
C SER A 221 12.15 26.99 -29.44
N SER A 222 11.89 28.14 -28.83
CA SER A 222 12.92 29.12 -28.44
C SER A 222 13.86 28.57 -27.37
N LYS A 223 13.32 27.83 -26.38
CA LYS A 223 14.14 27.16 -25.37
C LYS A 223 15.04 26.09 -26.00
N MET A 224 14.49 25.27 -26.90
CA MET A 224 15.25 24.26 -27.63
C MET A 224 16.37 24.89 -28.48
N GLN A 225 16.10 26.04 -29.11
CA GLN A 225 17.12 26.77 -29.87
C GLN A 225 18.26 27.26 -28.96
N ALA A 226 17.94 27.81 -27.79
CA ALA A 226 18.96 28.25 -26.83
C ALA A 226 19.84 27.08 -26.34
N GLU A 227 19.23 25.91 -26.06
CA GLU A 227 19.97 24.70 -25.68
C GLU A 227 20.90 24.21 -26.79
N LEU A 228 20.44 24.25 -28.04
CA LEU A 228 21.23 23.86 -29.20
C LEU A 228 22.42 24.81 -29.42
N GLU A 229 22.23 26.12 -29.27
CA GLU A 229 23.30 27.12 -29.37
C GLU A 229 24.39 26.87 -28.31
N VAL A 230 24.01 26.57 -27.06
CA VAL A 230 24.96 26.20 -26.00
C VAL A 230 25.74 24.94 -26.40
N SER A 231 25.06 23.92 -26.92
CA SER A 231 25.70 22.68 -27.37
C SER A 231 26.70 22.93 -28.51
N VAL A 232 26.30 23.70 -29.54
CA VAL A 232 27.18 24.05 -30.67
C VAL A 232 28.42 24.78 -30.20
N ASN A 233 28.27 25.77 -29.31
CA ASN A 233 29.40 26.51 -28.76
C ASN A 233 30.35 25.59 -27.96
N SER A 234 29.81 24.63 -27.21
CA SER A 234 30.60 23.65 -26.48
C SER A 234 31.38 22.69 -27.40
N GLN A 235 30.82 22.35 -28.56
CA GLN A 235 31.46 21.49 -29.54
C GLN A 235 32.55 22.25 -30.31
N MET A 236 32.29 23.51 -30.66
CA MET A 236 33.28 24.38 -31.30
C MET A 236 34.50 24.60 -30.40
N SER A 237 34.32 24.77 -29.10
CA SER A 237 35.46 24.91 -28.17
C SER A 237 36.27 23.62 -28.06
N LYS A 238 35.61 22.44 -28.03
CA LYS A 238 36.30 21.14 -28.08
C LYS A 238 37.09 20.95 -29.38
N LEU A 239 36.50 21.28 -30.52
CA LEU A 239 37.18 21.21 -31.82
C LEU A 239 38.42 22.09 -31.82
N LYS A 240 38.30 23.34 -31.36
CA LYS A 240 39.44 24.25 -31.26
C LYS A 240 40.56 23.67 -30.39
N ASN A 241 40.23 23.14 -29.21
CA ASN A 241 41.23 22.53 -28.33
C ASN A 241 41.93 21.32 -28.98
N LEU A 242 41.17 20.48 -29.71
CA LEU A 242 41.76 19.36 -30.45
C LEU A 242 42.68 19.83 -31.57
N THR A 243 42.29 20.87 -32.30
CA THR A 243 43.12 21.47 -33.35
C THR A 243 44.42 22.02 -32.77
N ASP A 244 44.35 22.78 -31.67
CA ASP A 244 45.55 23.33 -31.01
C ASP A 244 46.50 22.21 -30.53
N GLU A 245 45.95 21.08 -30.07
CA GLU A 245 46.74 19.90 -29.67
C GLU A 245 47.38 19.18 -30.86
N CYS A 246 46.67 19.05 -31.98
CA CYS A 246 47.24 18.52 -33.22
C CYS A 246 48.43 19.36 -33.69
N ASP A 247 48.30 20.69 -33.70
CA ASP A 247 49.36 21.61 -34.09
C ASP A 247 50.60 21.49 -33.17
N ARG A 248 50.36 21.31 -31.87
CA ARG A 248 51.42 21.07 -30.87
C ARG A 248 52.16 19.76 -31.13
N LEU A 249 51.43 18.68 -31.39
CA LEU A 249 52.00 17.35 -31.66
C LEU A 249 52.77 17.33 -32.98
N GLU A 250 52.27 17.99 -34.02
CA GLU A 250 52.96 18.11 -35.31
C GLU A 250 54.28 18.88 -35.16
N THR A 251 54.29 19.95 -34.37
CA THR A 251 55.51 20.70 -34.04
C THR A 251 56.53 19.82 -33.32
N LEU A 252 56.08 19.02 -32.36
CA LEU A 252 56.94 18.12 -31.59
C LEU A 252 57.51 16.99 -32.46
N LEU A 253 56.70 16.41 -33.34
CA LEU A 253 57.14 15.44 -34.34
C LEU A 253 58.22 16.02 -35.25
N ARG A 254 58.04 17.26 -35.72
CA ARG A 254 59.03 17.95 -36.55
C ARG A 254 60.37 18.11 -35.82
N ILE A 255 60.34 18.51 -34.54
CA ILE A 255 61.55 18.65 -33.71
C ILE A 255 62.25 17.30 -33.57
N HIS A 256 61.53 16.23 -33.21
CA HIS A 256 62.13 14.90 -33.06
C HIS A 256 62.70 14.37 -34.37
N ASN A 257 62.02 14.56 -35.50
CA ASN A 257 62.54 14.16 -36.80
C ASN A 257 63.85 14.88 -37.15
N LEU A 258 63.96 16.16 -36.83
CA LEU A 258 65.21 16.91 -37.02
C LEU A 258 66.32 16.36 -36.12
N SER A 259 66.03 16.09 -34.85
CA SER A 259 66.99 15.48 -33.93
C SER A 259 67.45 14.12 -34.42
N ILE A 260 66.53 13.24 -34.83
CA ILE A 260 66.84 11.91 -35.37
C ILE A 260 67.72 12.03 -36.60
N PHE A 261 67.39 12.95 -37.52
CA PHE A 261 68.21 13.19 -38.72
C PHE A 261 69.64 13.59 -38.34
N LYS A 262 69.81 14.52 -37.38
CA LYS A 262 71.12 14.95 -36.91
C LYS A 262 71.91 13.84 -36.20
N TYR A 263 71.25 13.02 -35.40
CA TYR A 263 71.90 11.85 -34.78
C TYR A 263 72.35 10.84 -35.82
N ARG A 264 71.56 10.57 -36.87
CA ARG A 264 71.97 9.70 -37.97
C ARG A 264 73.16 10.28 -38.74
N GLU A 265 73.16 11.58 -39.02
CA GLU A 265 74.29 12.26 -39.67
C GLU A 265 75.59 12.10 -38.84
N LEU A 266 75.51 12.24 -37.51
CA LEU A 266 76.66 12.02 -36.62
C LEU A 266 77.10 10.56 -36.59
N GLU A 267 76.16 9.62 -36.55
CA GLU A 267 76.44 8.18 -36.56
C GLU A 267 77.11 7.74 -37.87
N ASP A 268 76.62 8.21 -39.02
CA ASP A 268 77.19 7.96 -40.35
C ASP A 268 78.63 8.51 -40.47
N MET A 269 78.94 9.59 -39.75
CA MET A 269 80.30 10.15 -39.65
C MET A 269 81.22 9.36 -38.69
N GLY A 270 80.74 8.26 -38.09
CA GLY A 270 81.48 7.46 -37.12
C GLY A 270 81.43 8.01 -35.69
N PHE A 271 80.57 9.01 -35.43
CA PHE A 271 80.38 9.66 -34.14
C PHE A 271 79.04 9.25 -33.51
N GLY A 272 78.87 7.94 -33.30
CA GLY A 272 77.66 7.36 -32.72
C GLY A 272 77.56 7.56 -31.19
N LEU A 273 76.53 6.95 -30.60
CA LEU A 273 76.29 7.01 -29.15
C LEU A 273 77.51 6.58 -28.29
N PRO A 274 78.30 5.54 -28.65
CA PRO A 274 79.48 5.19 -27.87
C PRO A 274 80.54 6.30 -27.84
N GLN A 275 80.79 6.97 -28.97
CA GLN A 275 81.77 8.07 -29.08
C GLN A 275 81.28 9.32 -28.34
N LEU A 276 79.98 9.63 -28.47
CA LEU A 276 79.35 10.69 -27.69
C LEU A 276 79.43 10.43 -26.18
N GLY A 277 79.24 9.17 -25.76
CA GLY A 277 79.41 8.74 -24.37
C GLY A 277 80.82 8.98 -23.85
N ILE A 278 81.85 8.62 -24.63
CA ILE A 278 83.25 8.87 -24.28
C ILE A 278 83.52 10.37 -24.11
N VAL A 279 83.04 11.21 -25.04
CA VAL A 279 83.19 12.67 -24.93
C VAL A 279 82.45 13.22 -23.72
N GLN A 280 81.23 12.76 -23.47
CA GLN A 280 80.46 13.16 -22.29
C GLN A 280 81.18 12.79 -20.99
N ASP A 281 81.69 11.56 -20.88
CA ASP A 281 82.42 11.09 -19.71
C ASP A 281 83.72 11.87 -19.50
N THR A 282 84.44 12.19 -20.58
CA THR A 282 85.65 13.02 -20.52
C THR A 282 85.32 14.44 -20.03
N ILE A 283 84.25 15.06 -20.54
CA ILE A 283 83.81 16.39 -20.09
C ILE A 283 83.40 16.36 -18.62
N HIS A 284 82.68 15.32 -18.19
CA HIS A 284 82.29 15.15 -16.79
C HIS A 284 83.50 14.94 -15.87
N GLU A 285 84.50 14.19 -16.31
CA GLU A 285 85.74 13.98 -15.57
C GLU A 285 86.52 15.29 -15.42
N VAL A 286 86.65 16.08 -16.49
CA VAL A 286 87.24 17.42 -16.47
C VAL A 286 86.45 18.36 -15.57
N ALA A 287 85.11 18.30 -15.60
CA ALA A 287 84.25 19.11 -14.74
C ALA A 287 84.51 18.82 -13.26
N ARG A 288 84.59 17.53 -12.89
CA ARG A 288 84.89 17.09 -11.51
C ARG A 288 86.31 17.47 -11.10
N ALA A 289 87.31 17.22 -11.95
CA ALA A 289 88.70 17.52 -11.64
C ALA A 289 88.96 19.02 -11.41
N ASN A 290 88.17 19.88 -12.06
CA ASN A 290 88.28 21.34 -11.95
C ASN A 290 87.19 21.99 -11.07
N ASN A 291 86.32 21.21 -10.41
CA ASN A 291 85.21 21.72 -9.60
C ASN A 291 84.30 22.75 -10.32
N ILE A 292 83.94 22.48 -11.57
CA ILE A 292 83.00 23.30 -12.36
C ILE A 292 81.71 22.53 -12.69
N SER A 293 80.63 23.25 -12.99
CA SER A 293 79.36 22.60 -13.41
C SER A 293 79.48 21.95 -14.78
N ASN A 294 78.73 20.86 -15.02
CA ASN A 294 78.74 20.15 -16.31
C ASN A 294 78.39 21.07 -17.50
N HIS A 295 77.44 22.00 -17.33
CA HIS A 295 77.11 22.97 -18.37
C HIS A 295 78.30 23.87 -18.73
N LEU A 296 78.96 24.45 -17.71
CA LEU A 296 80.12 25.30 -17.91
C LEU A 296 81.31 24.52 -18.48
N ALA A 297 81.45 23.23 -18.13
CA ALA A 297 82.45 22.35 -18.70
C ALA A 297 82.20 22.04 -20.18
N ILE A 298 80.94 21.81 -20.59
CA ILE A 298 80.56 21.66 -22.00
C ILE A 298 80.87 22.93 -22.77
N GLU A 299 80.49 24.10 -22.26
CA GLU A 299 80.77 25.39 -22.90
C GLU A 299 82.27 25.64 -23.06
N LYS A 300 83.05 25.41 -22.00
CA LYS A 300 84.52 25.49 -22.07
C LYS A 300 85.11 24.50 -23.05
N PHE A 301 84.65 23.25 -23.06
CA PHE A 301 85.11 22.22 -24.00
C PHE A 301 84.83 22.62 -25.46
N LEU A 302 83.63 23.12 -25.76
CA LEU A 302 83.27 23.59 -27.10
C LEU A 302 84.11 24.81 -27.50
N ASN A 303 84.31 25.78 -26.60
CA ASN A 303 85.19 26.92 -26.85
C ASN A 303 86.64 26.49 -27.05
N ASP A 304 87.14 25.54 -26.25
CA ASP A 304 88.49 25.00 -26.39
C ASP A 304 88.66 24.28 -27.74
N ILE A 305 87.65 23.54 -28.23
CA ILE A 305 87.66 23.01 -29.60
C ILE A 305 87.71 24.16 -30.60
N LEU A 306 86.83 25.15 -30.50
CA LEU A 306 86.78 26.24 -31.47
C LEU A 306 88.08 27.06 -31.52
N GLU A 307 88.73 27.29 -30.38
CA GLU A 307 89.93 28.11 -30.26
C GLU A 307 91.23 27.33 -30.53
N ASN A 308 91.30 26.06 -30.11
CA ASN A 308 92.54 25.29 -30.12
C ASN A 308 92.58 24.12 -31.11
N TYR A 309 91.50 23.83 -31.85
CA TYR A 309 91.48 22.73 -32.82
C TYR A 309 92.29 23.01 -34.09
N GLU A 310 92.22 24.23 -34.65
CA GLU A 310 93.02 24.57 -35.84
C GLU A 310 94.54 24.57 -35.56
N PRO A 311 95.07 25.16 -34.47
CA PRO A 311 96.51 25.16 -34.20
C PRO A 311 97.09 23.76 -33.90
N LYS A 312 96.30 22.83 -33.35
CA LYS A 312 96.77 21.51 -32.90
C LYS A 312 96.59 20.39 -33.93
N SER A 313 95.69 20.53 -34.89
CA SER A 313 95.33 19.43 -35.79
C SER A 313 96.21 19.31 -37.05
N GLY A 314 97.08 20.28 -37.35
CA GLY A 314 98.01 20.19 -38.50
C GLY A 314 97.33 20.08 -39.88
N TYR A 315 96.00 20.23 -39.94
CA TYR A 315 95.22 20.26 -41.18
C TYR A 315 95.15 21.70 -41.71
N GLU A 316 95.51 21.87 -42.98
CA GLU A 316 95.60 23.15 -43.68
C GLU A 316 94.29 23.95 -43.65
N ARG A 317 94.24 25.03 -42.85
CA ARG A 317 93.55 26.31 -43.09
C ARG A 317 92.22 26.30 -43.88
N LYS A 318 91.32 25.34 -43.66
CA LYS A 318 90.02 25.27 -44.35
C LYS A 318 88.96 24.58 -43.50
N THR A 319 88.44 25.22 -42.46
CA THR A 319 87.10 24.85 -41.94
C THR A 319 86.41 25.94 -41.10
N CYS A 320 87.12 26.93 -40.53
CA CYS A 320 86.51 27.91 -39.64
C CYS A 320 85.40 28.81 -40.24
N THR A 321 85.34 29.03 -41.56
CA THR A 321 84.28 29.85 -42.17
C THR A 321 82.94 29.13 -42.30
N GLN A 322 82.90 27.79 -42.35
CA GLN A 322 81.65 27.04 -42.53
C GLN A 322 80.92 26.75 -41.21
N ILE A 323 81.65 26.61 -40.10
CA ILE A 323 81.07 26.32 -38.77
C ILE A 323 80.38 27.56 -38.18
N ARG A 324 80.98 28.74 -38.29
CA ARG A 324 80.39 30.03 -37.84
C ARG A 324 79.12 30.43 -38.59
N ASN A 325 78.91 29.94 -39.82
CA ASN A 325 77.70 30.23 -40.59
C ASN A 325 76.54 29.29 -40.22
N ARG A 326 76.82 28.04 -39.78
CA ARG A 326 75.78 27.09 -39.35
C ARG A 326 75.11 27.47 -38.02
N GLU A 327 75.81 28.13 -37.10
CA GLU A 327 75.19 28.69 -35.88
C GLU A 327 74.16 29.79 -36.20
N LYS A 328 74.36 30.56 -37.29
CA LYS A 328 73.41 31.58 -37.74
C LYS A 328 72.20 30.99 -38.45
N GLU A 329 72.37 29.92 -39.24
CA GLU A 329 71.26 29.25 -39.93
C GLU A 329 70.34 28.47 -38.99
N VAL A 330 70.88 27.78 -37.98
CA VAL A 330 70.05 27.09 -36.96
C VAL A 330 69.28 28.09 -36.09
N GLY A 331 69.81 29.30 -35.87
CA GLY A 331 69.08 30.40 -35.22
C GLY A 331 68.01 31.07 -36.10
N LEU A 332 68.18 31.08 -37.43
CA LEU A 332 67.25 31.70 -38.39
C LEU A 332 66.05 30.81 -38.73
N ASP A 333 66.20 29.48 -38.80
CA ASP A 333 65.09 28.55 -39.05
C ASP A 333 64.09 28.45 -37.89
N CYS A 334 64.53 28.76 -36.66
CA CYS A 334 63.64 28.94 -35.51
C CYS A 334 62.85 30.26 -35.59
N ALA A 335 63.43 31.33 -36.15
CA ALA A 335 62.79 32.65 -36.24
C ALA A 335 61.85 32.79 -37.45
N HIS A 336 62.17 32.20 -38.60
CA HIS A 336 61.38 32.35 -39.83
C HIS A 336 60.04 31.57 -39.77
N ASN A 337 59.98 30.47 -39.01
CA ASN A 337 58.75 29.72 -38.76
C ASN A 337 57.78 30.41 -37.79
N GLY A 338 58.26 31.33 -36.94
CA GLY A 338 57.40 32.17 -36.09
C GLY A 338 56.72 33.32 -36.84
N ALA A 339 57.33 33.82 -37.92
CA ALA A 339 56.82 34.98 -38.67
C ALA A 339 55.70 34.61 -39.66
N ARG A 340 55.77 33.44 -40.30
CA ARG A 340 54.75 33.00 -41.28
C ARG A 340 53.37 32.70 -40.67
N PHE A 341 53.28 32.59 -39.33
CA PHE A 341 52.04 32.36 -38.60
C PHE A 341 51.27 33.66 -38.25
N LYS A 342 51.93 34.82 -38.29
CA LYS A 342 51.25 36.12 -38.05
C LYS A 342 50.45 36.65 -39.25
N GLU A 343 50.73 36.19 -40.46
CA GLU A 343 50.02 36.68 -41.66
C GLU A 343 48.76 35.87 -42.03
N ARG A 344 48.56 34.66 -41.49
CA ARG A 344 47.31 33.88 -41.70
C ARG A 344 46.24 34.10 -40.63
N SER A 345 46.56 34.81 -39.54
CA SER A 345 45.61 35.19 -38.49
C SER A 345 44.97 36.58 -38.72
N GLY A 346 45.26 37.21 -39.87
CA GLY A 346 44.81 38.55 -40.23
C GLY A 346 43.91 38.62 -41.47
N SER A 347 42.88 37.77 -41.58
CA SER A 347 41.78 38.02 -42.53
C SER A 347 40.50 38.39 -41.78
N SER A 348 40.39 39.69 -41.56
CA SER A 348 39.16 40.48 -41.40
C SER A 348 37.90 39.79 -41.93
N PHE A 349 36.98 39.42 -41.04
CA PHE A 349 35.55 39.39 -41.38
C PHE A 349 34.89 40.62 -40.79
N ARG A 350 34.60 41.57 -41.69
CA ARG A 350 33.86 42.80 -41.43
C ARG A 350 32.47 42.46 -40.91
N SER A 351 32.12 43.12 -39.82
CA SER A 351 30.76 43.30 -39.33
C SER A 351 29.91 43.98 -40.40
N THR A 352 28.92 43.28 -40.94
CA THR A 352 27.85 43.89 -41.73
C THR A 352 26.60 43.96 -40.85
N SER A 353 26.38 45.14 -40.27
CA SER A 353 25.05 45.55 -39.83
C SER A 353 24.15 45.66 -41.06
N LEU A 354 23.04 44.92 -41.11
CA LEU A 354 21.98 45.18 -42.07
C LEU A 354 20.63 45.25 -41.37
N TYR A 355 20.07 46.44 -41.48
CA TYR A 355 18.72 46.86 -41.16
C TYR A 355 17.67 45.85 -41.63
N ARG A 356 16.70 45.59 -40.75
CA ARG A 356 15.36 45.11 -41.11
C ARG A 356 14.65 46.22 -41.88
N THR A 357 14.56 46.09 -43.20
CA THR A 357 13.58 46.82 -44.02
C THR A 357 12.46 45.88 -44.43
N SER A 358 11.26 46.26 -44.04
CA SER A 358 9.98 45.79 -44.54
C SER A 358 9.96 45.69 -46.07
N ARG A 359 9.42 44.59 -46.60
CA ARG A 359 8.86 44.57 -47.95
C ARG A 359 7.49 43.91 -47.95
N GLN A 360 6.52 44.82 -48.04
CA GLN A 360 5.23 44.70 -48.68
C GLN A 360 5.43 44.23 -50.13
N THR A 361 4.76 43.15 -50.52
CA THR A 361 4.62 42.75 -51.94
C THR A 361 3.15 42.84 -52.30
N ASP A 362 2.79 43.96 -52.92
CA ASP A 362 1.67 44.04 -53.85
C ASP A 362 2.06 43.31 -55.14
N TYR A 363 1.30 42.29 -55.52
CA TYR A 363 1.21 41.82 -56.90
C TYR A 363 -0.21 42.09 -57.39
N ARG A 364 -0.32 43.05 -58.31
CA ARG A 364 -1.54 43.41 -59.03
C ARG A 364 -1.30 43.20 -60.53
N SER A 365 -1.97 42.20 -61.10
CA SER A 365 -2.39 42.05 -62.50
C SER A 365 -2.91 40.62 -62.62
N GLY A 366 -4.20 40.31 -62.81
CA GLY A 366 -5.15 40.89 -63.76
C GLY A 366 -5.40 39.86 -64.87
N ILE A 367 -6.66 39.74 -65.32
CA ILE A 367 -7.24 38.86 -66.37
C ILE A 367 -7.92 37.61 -65.76
N VAL A 368 -9.24 37.34 -65.75
CA VAL A 368 -10.47 37.61 -66.56
C VAL A 368 -10.98 36.30 -67.23
N PHE A 369 -12.31 36.08 -67.11
CA PHE A 369 -13.19 35.08 -67.79
C PHE A 369 -13.00 33.59 -67.40
N ALA A 370 -14.00 32.70 -67.35
CA ALA A 370 -15.45 32.71 -67.57
C ALA A 370 -16.02 31.35 -67.05
N LEU A 371 -17.35 31.31 -66.90
CA LEU A 371 -18.28 30.17 -66.67
C LEU A 371 -18.42 29.65 -65.23
#